data_AF-A7TIE1-F1
#
_entry.id   AF-A7TIE1-F1
#
_cell.length_a   1.000
_cell.length_b   1.000
_cell.length_c   1.000
_cell.angle_alpha   90.00
_cell.angle_beta   90.00
_cell.angle_gamma   90.00
#
_symmetry.space_group_name_H-M   'P 1'
#
loop_
_entity.id
_entity.type
_entity.pdbx_description
1 polymer ?
#
loop_
_entity_poly.entity_id
_entity_poly.type
_entity_poly.pdbx_seq_one_letter_code
_entity_poly.pdbx_strand_id
1 'polypeptide(L)'
;MSNSTTSIVSSAITSATSIASSAFKTATPAFGGNESFMDMISEKFLVIQEIYVDLFQEINFEDRALQISIFFVAFNPIFWNIVARLEYSTHFLTKLAGSAKRGCYLLAMTIFSLGLVRDYFFEQALHNQFSSPYLQNEYVKMVGVTLFGFGQLLVLTSMYQLGITGTYLGDYFGILMDERVTAFPFNVSNNPMYQGSTLSFLGTALIYGKSAGLLVAFMVQTMYNLALKLEEPFTAQIYAKRDEAKSKKSN
;
A
#
# COMPACT_ATOMS: atom_id res chain seq x y z
N MET A 1 28.43 13.70 4.71
CA MET A 1 27.96 12.78 3.64
C MET A 1 26.50 13.01 3.23
N SER A 2 25.69 13.81 3.94
CA SER A 2 24.27 14.06 3.57
C SER A 2 24.05 14.99 2.36
N ASN A 3 25.05 15.79 1.96
CA ASN A 3 24.92 16.69 0.80
C ASN A 3 25.00 16.00 -0.56
N SER A 4 25.51 14.76 -0.64
CA SER A 4 25.74 14.09 -1.93
C SER A 4 24.49 13.43 -2.48
N THR A 5 23.69 12.73 -1.65
CA THR A 5 22.52 11.98 -2.14
C THR A 5 21.40 12.91 -2.57
N THR A 6 21.08 13.93 -1.76
CA THR A 6 20.09 14.95 -2.09
C THR A 6 20.51 15.79 -3.31
N SER A 7 21.80 16.06 -3.51
CA SER A 7 22.27 16.79 -4.70
C SER A 7 22.30 15.93 -5.96
N ILE A 8 22.60 14.63 -5.87
CA ILE A 8 22.53 13.69 -7.01
C ILE A 8 21.07 13.54 -7.46
N VAL A 9 20.16 13.38 -6.51
CA VAL A 9 18.72 13.26 -6.78
C VAL A 9 18.16 14.57 -7.35
N SER A 10 18.51 15.72 -6.76
CA SER A 10 18.11 17.04 -7.28
C SER A 10 18.67 17.29 -8.70
N SER A 11 19.94 16.97 -8.96
CA SER A 11 20.54 17.12 -10.29
C SER A 11 19.96 16.15 -11.33
N ALA A 12 19.63 14.92 -10.95
CA ALA A 12 18.93 13.97 -11.81
C ALA A 12 17.51 14.44 -12.16
N ILE A 13 16.79 15.00 -11.18
CA ILE A 13 15.46 15.57 -11.37
C ILE A 13 15.51 16.81 -12.28
N THR A 14 16.44 17.74 -12.06
CA THR A 14 16.63 18.92 -12.92
C THR A 14 16.98 18.52 -14.35
N SER A 15 17.82 17.49 -14.53
CA SER A 15 18.19 16.97 -15.85
C SER A 15 17.03 16.26 -16.55
N ALA A 16 16.28 15.42 -15.83
CA ALA A 16 15.06 14.81 -16.37
C ALA A 16 14.02 15.88 -16.72
N THR A 17 14.00 16.98 -15.98
CA THR A 17 13.04 18.07 -16.19
C THR A 17 13.32 18.87 -17.43
N SER A 18 14.57 19.23 -17.67
CA SER A 18 14.98 19.91 -18.91
C SER A 18 14.78 19.02 -20.15
N ILE A 19 15.00 17.71 -20.02
CA ILE A 19 14.75 16.74 -21.10
C ILE A 19 13.25 16.61 -21.39
N ALA A 20 12.39 16.48 -20.38
CA ALA A 20 10.95 16.38 -20.59
C ALA A 20 10.36 17.67 -21.17
N SER A 21 10.80 18.84 -20.67
CA SER A 21 10.39 20.15 -21.20
C SER A 21 10.82 20.34 -22.66
N SER A 22 12.06 19.98 -23.01
CA SER A 22 12.56 20.07 -24.39
C SER A 22 11.88 19.07 -25.33
N ALA A 23 11.66 17.83 -24.89
CA ALA A 23 10.93 16.82 -25.66
C ALA A 23 9.48 17.25 -25.91
N PHE A 24 8.82 17.82 -24.90
CA PHE A 24 7.44 18.32 -25.03
C PHE A 24 7.37 19.48 -26.04
N LYS A 25 8.24 20.49 -25.92
CA LYS A 25 8.34 21.62 -26.87
C LYS A 25 8.68 21.21 -28.30
N THR A 26 9.40 20.09 -28.47
CA THR A 26 9.75 19.55 -29.79
C THR A 26 8.59 18.75 -30.39
N ALA A 27 7.74 18.14 -29.56
CA ALA A 27 6.58 17.35 -29.99
C ALA A 27 5.33 18.20 -30.25
N THR A 28 5.23 19.40 -29.68
CA THR A 28 4.09 20.33 -29.85
C THR A 28 3.69 20.61 -31.31
N PRO A 29 4.59 20.82 -32.28
CA PRO A 29 4.20 21.02 -33.69
C PRO A 29 3.52 19.79 -34.34
N ALA A 30 3.74 18.58 -33.81
CA ALA A 30 3.29 17.33 -34.42
C ALA A 30 1.81 16.98 -34.13
N PHE A 31 1.17 17.63 -33.16
CA PHE A 31 -0.20 17.32 -32.73
C PHE A 31 -1.29 18.20 -33.37
N GLY A 32 -0.95 19.09 -34.31
CA GLY A 32 -1.94 19.75 -35.18
C GLY A 32 -3.03 20.60 -34.47
N GLY A 33 -2.77 21.05 -33.24
CA GLY A 33 -3.65 21.97 -32.51
C GLY A 33 -3.33 23.44 -32.82
N ASN A 34 -4.33 24.32 -32.65
CA ASN A 34 -4.13 25.78 -32.62
C ASN A 34 -2.99 26.13 -31.65
N GLU A 35 -2.05 27.02 -32.02
CA GLU A 35 -0.87 27.39 -31.21
C GLU A 35 -1.26 27.70 -29.75
N SER A 36 -2.36 28.44 -29.55
CA SER A 36 -2.89 28.76 -28.22
C SER A 36 -3.28 27.53 -27.37
N PHE A 37 -3.78 26.46 -27.99
CA PHE A 37 -4.10 25.21 -27.28
C PHE A 37 -2.82 24.45 -26.89
N MET A 38 -1.81 24.47 -27.76
CA MET A 38 -0.53 23.79 -27.53
C MET A 38 0.30 24.50 -26.45
N ASP A 39 0.26 25.82 -26.42
CA ASP A 39 0.84 26.64 -25.35
C ASP A 39 0.16 26.34 -24.01
N MET A 40 -1.17 26.26 -23.99
CA MET A 40 -1.93 25.92 -22.78
C MET A 40 -1.57 24.52 -22.24
N ILE A 41 -1.42 23.51 -23.12
CA ILE A 41 -1.00 22.17 -22.67
C ILE A 41 0.44 22.21 -22.15
N SER A 42 1.35 22.91 -22.85
CA SER A 42 2.74 23.07 -22.43
C SER A 42 2.84 23.67 -21.04
N GLU A 43 2.11 24.76 -20.79
CA GLU A 43 2.09 25.45 -19.51
C GLU A 43 1.57 24.54 -18.40
N LYS A 44 0.44 23.85 -18.63
CA LYS A 44 -0.12 22.89 -17.65
C LYS A 44 0.84 21.74 -17.36
N PHE A 45 1.51 21.22 -18.38
CA PHE A 45 2.49 20.15 -18.22
C PHE A 45 3.66 20.60 -17.34
N LEU A 46 4.21 21.80 -17.59
CA LEU A 46 5.31 22.35 -16.81
C LEU A 46 4.90 22.59 -15.36
N VAL A 47 3.72 23.15 -15.11
CA VAL A 47 3.20 23.36 -13.75
C VAL A 47 3.06 22.03 -13.00
N ILE A 48 2.48 21.01 -13.64
CA ILE A 48 2.33 19.68 -13.04
C ILE A 48 3.70 19.09 -12.71
N GLN A 49 4.65 19.24 -13.62
CA GLN A 49 6.00 18.76 -13.45
C GLN A 49 6.71 19.44 -12.27
N GLU A 50 6.62 20.77 -12.16
CA GLU A 50 7.15 21.53 -11.04
C GLU A 50 6.56 21.05 -9.71
N ILE A 51 5.24 20.86 -9.64
CA ILE A 51 4.57 20.31 -8.45
C ILE A 51 5.15 18.94 -8.08
N TYR A 52 5.32 18.03 -9.03
CA TYR A 52 5.90 16.71 -8.76
C TYR A 52 7.33 16.80 -8.22
N VAL A 53 8.14 17.68 -8.80
CA VAL A 53 9.53 17.90 -8.39
C VAL A 53 9.57 18.45 -6.97
N ASP A 54 8.78 19.48 -6.68
CA ASP A 54 8.72 20.10 -5.36
C ASP A 54 8.26 19.10 -4.30
N LEU A 55 7.16 18.39 -4.55
CA LEU A 55 6.65 17.34 -3.65
C LEU A 55 7.73 16.31 -3.33
N PHE A 56 8.54 15.93 -4.31
CA PHE A 56 9.61 14.96 -4.08
C PHE A 56 10.79 15.56 -3.30
N GLN A 57 11.16 16.82 -3.58
CA GLN A 57 12.25 17.51 -2.89
C GLN A 57 11.92 17.84 -1.42
N GLU A 58 10.64 17.99 -1.08
CA GLU A 58 10.17 18.18 0.30
C GLU A 58 10.37 16.95 1.20
N ILE A 59 10.67 15.78 0.62
CA ILE A 59 10.84 14.53 1.36
C ILE A 59 12.24 14.48 1.99
N ASN A 60 12.30 14.52 3.32
CA ASN A 60 13.53 14.27 4.06
C ASN A 60 13.75 12.76 4.26
N PHE A 61 14.55 12.14 3.39
CA PHE A 61 14.89 10.71 3.47
C PHE A 61 15.84 10.34 4.63
N GLU A 62 16.46 11.33 5.28
CA GLU A 62 17.31 11.10 6.45
C GLU A 62 16.49 10.97 7.75
N ASP A 63 15.18 11.28 7.71
CA ASP A 63 14.31 11.10 8.87
C ASP A 63 14.20 9.62 9.24
N ARG A 64 14.57 9.32 10.49
CA ARG A 64 14.66 7.94 10.96
C ARG A 64 13.30 7.27 11.05
N ALA A 65 12.25 8.02 11.39
CA ALA A 65 10.90 7.50 11.46
C ALA A 65 10.39 7.10 10.07
N LEU A 66 10.65 7.92 9.05
CA LEU A 66 10.32 7.61 7.65
C LEU A 66 11.02 6.34 7.18
N GLN A 67 12.33 6.20 7.45
CA GLN A 67 13.08 5.00 7.07
C GLN A 67 12.51 3.73 7.72
N ILE A 68 12.16 3.80 9.01
CA ILE A 68 11.57 2.68 9.74
C ILE A 68 10.16 2.37 9.20
N SER A 69 9.35 3.39 8.93
CA SER A 69 8.03 3.24 8.31
C SER A 69 8.13 2.53 6.96
N ILE A 70 9.00 3.01 6.06
CA ILE A 70 9.24 2.41 4.73
C ILE A 70 9.70 0.96 4.88
N PHE A 71 10.61 0.68 5.82
CA PHE A 71 11.06 -0.68 6.10
C PHE A 71 9.87 -1.58 6.47
N PHE A 72 9.03 -1.20 7.43
CA PHE A 72 7.89 -2.04 7.85
C PHE A 72 6.79 -2.14 6.79
N VAL A 73 6.60 -1.11 5.96
CA VAL A 73 5.69 -1.17 4.79
C VAL A 73 6.10 -2.26 3.81
N ALA A 74 7.40 -2.42 3.56
CA ALA A 74 7.92 -3.48 2.70
C ALA A 74 8.04 -4.83 3.43
N PHE A 75 8.54 -4.82 4.65
CA PHE A 75 8.83 -6.02 5.43
C PHE A 75 7.56 -6.78 5.78
N ASN A 76 6.51 -6.12 6.26
CA ASN A 76 5.34 -6.85 6.77
C ASN A 76 4.74 -7.77 5.68
N PRO A 77 4.46 -7.28 4.44
CA PRO A 77 3.93 -8.13 3.38
C PRO A 77 4.78 -9.32 3.00
N ILE A 78 6.09 -9.14 3.00
CA ILE A 78 7.06 -10.20 2.74
C ILE A 78 7.03 -11.21 3.88
N PHE A 79 7.05 -10.72 5.13
CA PHE A 79 7.07 -11.53 6.33
C PHE A 79 5.87 -12.48 6.39
N TRP A 80 4.63 -11.97 6.30
CA TRP A 80 3.47 -12.84 6.45
C TRP A 80 3.33 -13.83 5.29
N ASN A 81 3.70 -13.45 4.06
CA ASN A 81 3.71 -14.37 2.93
C ASN A 81 4.70 -15.52 3.12
N ILE A 82 5.91 -15.23 3.61
CA ILE A 82 6.93 -16.25 3.88
C ILE A 82 6.49 -17.14 5.05
N VAL A 83 6.12 -16.55 6.17
CA VAL A 83 5.77 -17.28 7.40
C VAL A 83 4.55 -18.16 7.19
N ALA A 84 3.52 -17.68 6.50
CA ALA A 84 2.33 -18.49 6.22
C ALA A 84 2.66 -19.69 5.32
N ARG A 85 3.51 -19.53 4.29
CA ARG A 85 3.94 -20.66 3.44
C ARG A 85 4.81 -21.66 4.19
N LEU A 86 5.71 -21.18 5.05
CA LEU A 86 6.49 -22.04 5.94
C LEU A 86 5.56 -22.81 6.88
N GLU A 87 4.53 -22.16 7.42
CA GLU A 87 3.52 -22.84 8.22
C GLU A 87 2.77 -23.90 7.42
N TYR A 88 2.30 -23.60 6.22
CA TYR A 88 1.57 -24.55 5.38
C TYR A 88 2.39 -25.80 5.04
N SER A 89 3.71 -25.66 4.89
CA SER A 89 4.61 -26.76 4.52
C SER A 89 5.20 -27.52 5.71
N THR A 90 5.43 -26.86 6.85
CA THR A 90 6.16 -27.45 7.99
C THR A 90 5.32 -27.59 9.26
N HIS A 91 4.20 -26.87 9.35
CA HIS A 91 3.32 -26.76 10.52
C HIS A 91 4.06 -26.34 11.79
N PHE A 92 5.11 -25.51 11.67
CA PHE A 92 5.98 -25.16 12.79
C PHE A 92 5.27 -24.31 13.87
N LEU A 93 4.41 -23.35 13.49
CA LEU A 93 3.62 -22.56 14.42
C LEU A 93 2.53 -23.41 15.06
N THR A 94 1.90 -24.30 14.27
CA THR A 94 0.95 -25.28 14.82
C THR A 94 1.59 -26.16 15.88
N LYS A 95 2.80 -26.68 15.62
CA LYS A 95 3.56 -27.51 16.58
C LYS A 95 3.98 -26.70 17.80
N LEU A 96 4.47 -25.48 17.62
CA LEU A 96 4.89 -24.59 18.70
C LEU A 96 3.72 -24.21 19.62
N ALA A 97 2.56 -23.90 19.05
CA ALA A 97 1.38 -23.45 19.78
C ALA A 97 0.44 -24.59 20.22
N GLY A 98 0.76 -25.84 19.84
CA GLY A 98 0.00 -27.05 20.15
C GLY A 98 -1.35 -27.20 19.41
N SER A 99 -1.73 -26.25 18.55
CA SER A 99 -2.90 -26.38 17.67
C SER A 99 -2.85 -25.35 16.54
N ALA A 100 -3.49 -25.68 15.41
CA ALA A 100 -3.59 -24.80 14.24
C ALA A 100 -4.24 -23.45 14.58
N LYS A 101 -5.33 -23.47 15.37
CA LYS A 101 -6.02 -22.24 15.79
C LYS A 101 -5.11 -21.37 16.64
N ARG A 102 -4.44 -21.91 17.66
CA ARG A 102 -3.52 -21.10 18.50
C ARG A 102 -2.33 -20.58 17.70
N GLY A 103 -1.79 -21.38 16.78
CA GLY A 103 -0.74 -20.95 15.86
C GLY A 103 -1.17 -19.78 14.96
N CYS A 104 -2.38 -19.85 14.41
CA CYS A 104 -2.95 -18.76 13.61
C CYS A 104 -3.15 -17.49 14.43
N TYR A 105 -3.63 -17.59 15.68
CA TYR A 105 -3.74 -16.42 16.57
C TYR A 105 -2.36 -15.86 16.95
N LEU A 106 -1.34 -16.70 17.13
CA LEU A 106 0.04 -16.25 17.35
C LEU A 106 0.56 -15.45 16.14
N LEU A 107 0.32 -15.94 14.92
CA LEU A 107 0.67 -15.22 13.70
C LEU A 107 -0.12 -13.91 13.59
N ALA A 108 -1.42 -13.94 13.85
CA ALA A 108 -2.29 -12.76 13.83
C ALA A 108 -1.80 -11.67 14.78
N MET A 109 -1.50 -12.02 16.04
CA MET A 109 -0.94 -11.07 17.01
C MET A 109 0.39 -10.48 16.53
N THR A 110 1.23 -11.30 15.90
CA THR A 110 2.52 -10.85 15.37
C THR A 110 2.34 -9.86 14.22
N ILE A 111 1.52 -10.21 13.21
CA ILE A 111 1.24 -9.34 12.06
C ILE A 111 0.59 -8.03 12.51
N PHE A 112 -0.40 -8.10 13.40
CA PHE A 112 -1.07 -6.93 13.94
C PHE A 112 -0.09 -6.01 14.68
N SER A 113 0.77 -6.56 15.54
CA SER A 113 1.77 -5.79 16.29
C SER A 113 2.79 -5.13 15.37
N LEU A 114 3.26 -5.83 14.34
CA LEU A 114 4.12 -5.26 13.29
C LEU A 114 3.41 -4.13 12.52
N GLY A 115 2.10 -4.25 12.31
CA GLY A 115 1.24 -3.20 11.76
C GLY A 115 1.20 -1.96 12.66
N LEU A 116 1.03 -2.13 13.98
CA LEU A 116 1.04 -1.01 14.93
C LEU A 116 2.39 -0.27 14.94
N VAL A 117 3.51 -1.01 14.89
CA VAL A 117 4.85 -0.41 14.82
C VAL A 117 5.01 0.41 13.53
N ARG A 118 4.60 -0.16 12.39
CA ARG A 118 4.59 0.56 11.09
C ARG A 118 3.79 1.86 11.19
N ASP A 119 2.58 1.79 11.72
CA ASP A 119 1.64 2.93 11.76
C ASP A 119 2.14 4.02 12.72
N TYR A 120 2.72 3.63 13.85
CA TYR A 120 3.37 4.55 14.78
C TYR A 120 4.52 5.31 14.11
N PHE A 121 5.45 4.61 13.45
CA PHE A 121 6.57 5.28 12.78
C PHE A 121 6.12 6.07 11.55
N PHE A 122 5.05 5.65 10.88
CA PHE A 122 4.44 6.43 9.81
C PHE A 122 3.92 7.77 10.32
N GLU A 123 3.13 7.77 11.39
CA GLU A 123 2.63 9.00 12.01
C GLU A 123 3.76 9.90 12.49
N GLN A 124 4.76 9.35 13.18
CA GLN A 124 5.95 10.10 13.59
C GLN A 124 6.69 10.73 12.41
N ALA A 125 6.82 9.99 11.30
CA ALA A 125 7.40 10.53 10.07
C ALA A 125 6.58 11.71 9.55
N LEU A 126 5.25 11.61 9.51
CA LEU A 126 4.40 12.73 9.06
C LEU A 126 4.59 13.98 9.92
N HIS A 127 4.75 13.83 11.24
CA HIS A 127 5.04 14.97 12.12
C HIS A 127 6.40 15.62 11.85
N ASN A 128 7.43 14.82 11.53
CA ASN A 128 8.80 15.31 11.34
C ASN A 128 9.03 15.93 9.94
N GLN A 129 8.22 15.56 8.95
CA GLN A 129 8.40 15.97 7.56
C GLN A 129 7.91 17.41 7.31
N PHE A 130 8.40 18.03 6.24
CA PHE A 130 7.92 19.34 5.82
C PHE A 130 6.46 19.27 5.33
N SER A 131 5.68 20.32 5.61
CA SER A 131 4.31 20.43 5.09
C SER A 131 4.31 21.05 3.70
N SER A 132 3.72 20.37 2.73
CA SER A 132 3.70 20.86 1.36
C SER A 132 2.67 21.98 1.17
N PRO A 133 3.05 23.15 0.59
CA PRO A 133 2.09 24.19 0.22
C PRO A 133 1.01 23.71 -0.74
N TYR A 134 1.32 22.71 -1.57
CA TYR A 134 0.37 22.11 -2.53
C TYR A 134 -0.70 21.25 -1.85
N LEU A 135 -0.39 20.69 -0.66
CA LEU A 135 -1.28 19.80 0.08
C LEU A 135 -1.96 20.49 1.26
N GLN A 136 -1.45 21.64 1.70
CA GLN A 136 -2.03 22.45 2.78
C GLN A 136 -3.26 23.26 2.33
N ASN A 137 -4.29 22.54 1.89
CA ASN A 137 -5.57 23.11 1.47
C ASN A 137 -6.72 22.39 2.17
N GLU A 138 -7.72 23.14 2.64
CA GLU A 138 -8.89 22.58 3.32
C GLU A 138 -9.63 21.55 2.46
N TYR A 139 -9.75 21.77 1.14
CA TYR A 139 -10.35 20.79 0.23
C TYR A 139 -9.54 19.49 0.16
N VAL A 140 -8.19 19.58 0.15
CA VAL A 140 -7.31 18.41 0.16
C VAL A 140 -7.46 17.63 1.47
N LYS A 141 -7.55 18.35 2.59
CA LYS A 141 -7.80 17.75 3.90
C LYS A 141 -9.16 17.04 3.96
N MET A 142 -10.22 17.65 3.44
CA MET A 142 -11.55 17.04 3.36
C MET A 142 -11.56 15.76 2.51
N VAL A 143 -10.85 15.77 1.37
CA VAL A 143 -10.62 14.56 0.58
C VAL A 143 -9.86 13.52 1.42
N GLY A 144 -8.81 13.92 2.12
CA GLY A 144 -8.05 13.04 3.02
C GLY A 144 -8.92 12.37 4.10
N VAL A 145 -9.76 13.14 4.80
CA VAL A 145 -10.71 12.62 5.80
C VAL A 145 -11.69 11.64 5.18
N THR A 146 -12.21 11.94 3.99
CA THR A 146 -13.16 11.07 3.29
C THR A 146 -12.51 9.74 2.89
N LEU A 147 -11.30 9.79 2.31
CA LEU A 147 -10.55 8.60 1.93
C LEU A 147 -10.19 7.75 3.15
N PHE A 148 -9.75 8.37 4.25
CA PHE A 148 -9.45 7.66 5.49
C PHE A 148 -10.71 6.98 6.04
N GLY A 149 -11.84 7.70 6.14
CA GLY A 149 -13.10 7.15 6.63
C GLY A 149 -13.59 5.96 5.80
N PHE A 150 -13.54 6.08 4.47
CA PHE A 150 -13.90 4.98 3.58
C PHE A 150 -12.90 3.82 3.67
N GLY A 151 -11.61 4.10 3.82
CA GLY A 151 -10.57 3.11 4.03
C GLY A 151 -10.82 2.26 5.28
N GLN A 152 -11.09 2.93 6.41
CA GLN A 152 -11.43 2.26 7.68
C GLN A 152 -12.72 1.45 7.57
N LEU A 153 -13.74 1.97 6.88
CA LEU A 153 -14.98 1.22 6.63
C LEU A 153 -14.69 -0.10 5.92
N LEU A 154 -13.90 -0.08 4.83
CA LEU A 154 -13.52 -1.30 4.11
C LEU A 154 -12.71 -2.26 4.98
N VAL A 155 -11.71 -1.78 5.73
CA VAL A 155 -10.88 -2.63 6.60
C VAL A 155 -11.72 -3.32 7.68
N LEU A 156 -12.50 -2.54 8.44
CA LEU A 156 -13.27 -3.05 9.57
C LEU A 156 -14.37 -4.01 9.12
N THR A 157 -15.08 -3.69 8.04
CA THR A 157 -16.13 -4.59 7.51
C THR A 157 -15.54 -5.83 6.87
N SER A 158 -14.35 -5.76 6.26
CA SER A 158 -13.64 -6.96 5.79
C SER A 158 -13.28 -7.90 6.94
N MET A 159 -12.72 -7.34 8.02
CA MET A 159 -12.32 -8.10 9.20
C MET A 159 -13.54 -8.68 9.93
N TYR A 160 -14.67 -7.96 9.94
CA TYR A 160 -15.94 -8.47 10.48
C TYR A 160 -16.41 -9.73 9.73
N GLN A 161 -16.35 -9.73 8.40
CA GLN A 161 -16.80 -10.88 7.60
C GLN A 161 -15.85 -12.07 7.66
N LEU A 162 -14.53 -11.83 7.64
CA LEU A 162 -13.52 -12.89 7.63
C LEU A 162 -13.22 -13.43 9.03
N GLY A 163 -13.46 -12.64 10.07
CA GLY A 163 -12.94 -12.86 11.41
C GLY A 163 -11.40 -12.84 11.45
N ILE A 164 -10.84 -13.14 12.62
CA ILE A 164 -9.38 -13.13 12.84
C ILE A 164 -8.70 -14.18 11.96
N THR A 165 -9.21 -15.41 11.91
CA THR A 165 -8.56 -16.49 11.17
C THR A 165 -8.63 -16.28 9.66
N GLY A 166 -9.74 -15.77 9.13
CA GLY A 166 -9.82 -15.45 7.70
C GLY A 166 -8.97 -14.25 7.31
N THR A 167 -8.78 -13.30 8.23
CA THR A 167 -7.95 -12.10 8.01
C THR A 167 -6.45 -12.39 8.07
N TYR A 168 -6.02 -13.27 8.97
CA TYR A 168 -4.61 -13.54 9.26
C TYR A 168 -4.17 -14.93 8.78
N LEU A 169 -4.49 -15.26 7.52
CA LEU A 169 -3.93 -16.40 6.77
C LEU A 169 -4.23 -17.77 7.41
N GLY A 170 -5.42 -17.93 8.00
CA GLY A 170 -5.85 -19.18 8.64
C GLY A 170 -5.98 -20.35 7.67
N ASP A 171 -6.16 -20.10 6.39
CA ASP A 171 -6.14 -21.11 5.32
C ASP A 171 -4.80 -21.85 5.24
N TYR A 172 -3.67 -21.18 5.53
CA TYR A 172 -2.35 -21.81 5.62
C TYR A 172 -2.21 -22.75 6.83
N PHE A 173 -3.04 -22.56 7.85
CA PHE A 173 -3.19 -23.46 9.00
C PHE A 173 -4.22 -24.57 8.77
N GLY A 174 -4.84 -24.62 7.58
CA GLY A 174 -5.93 -25.54 7.27
C GLY A 174 -7.29 -25.13 7.85
N ILE A 175 -7.43 -23.88 8.33
CA ILE A 175 -8.70 -23.30 8.82
C ILE A 175 -9.40 -22.67 7.62
N LEU A 176 -10.18 -23.47 6.89
CA LEU A 176 -10.81 -23.07 5.64
C LEU A 176 -12.26 -22.63 5.88
N MET A 177 -12.67 -21.52 5.27
CA MET A 177 -14.07 -21.09 5.29
C MET A 177 -14.89 -21.99 4.38
N ASP A 178 -16.11 -22.36 4.76
CA ASP A 178 -16.92 -23.27 3.93
C ASP A 178 -17.24 -22.68 2.56
N GLU A 179 -17.60 -21.39 2.53
CA GLU A 179 -17.89 -20.63 1.33
C GLU A 179 -17.10 -19.33 1.27
N ARG A 180 -16.92 -18.82 0.06
CA ARG A 180 -16.28 -17.51 -0.16
C ARG A 180 -17.25 -16.42 0.31
N VAL A 181 -16.75 -15.47 1.09
CA VAL A 181 -17.52 -14.28 1.46
C VAL A 181 -17.84 -13.46 0.22
N THR A 182 -19.13 -13.23 -0.02
CA THR A 182 -19.64 -12.40 -1.13
C THR A 182 -20.40 -11.17 -0.66
N ALA A 183 -20.66 -11.04 0.64
CA ALA A 183 -21.29 -9.85 1.21
C ALA A 183 -20.33 -8.65 1.25
N PHE A 184 -20.85 -7.44 1.49
CA PHE A 184 -20.02 -6.24 1.62
C PHE A 184 -18.92 -6.42 2.68
N PRO A 185 -17.67 -6.01 2.38
CA PRO A 185 -17.21 -5.27 1.19
C PRO A 185 -16.75 -6.15 0.00
N PHE A 186 -16.86 -7.47 0.10
CA PHE A 186 -16.38 -8.43 -0.92
C PHE A 186 -17.24 -8.51 -2.18
N ASN A 187 -18.46 -7.96 -2.18
CA ASN A 187 -19.27 -7.77 -3.40
C ASN A 187 -18.76 -6.63 -4.29
N VAL A 188 -17.94 -5.72 -3.75
CA VAL A 188 -17.44 -4.53 -4.47
C VAL A 188 -15.99 -4.70 -4.90
N SER A 189 -15.16 -5.31 -4.06
CA SER A 189 -13.75 -5.57 -4.35
C SER A 189 -13.36 -6.98 -3.92
N ASN A 190 -12.40 -7.60 -4.61
CA ASN A 190 -11.84 -8.89 -4.20
C ASN A 190 -10.98 -8.81 -2.94
N ASN A 191 -10.29 -7.67 -2.73
CA ASN A 191 -9.29 -7.51 -1.68
C ASN A 191 -9.53 -6.26 -0.80
N PRO A 192 -10.77 -6.01 -0.35
CA PRO A 192 -11.22 -4.72 0.18
C PRO A 192 -10.39 -4.21 1.35
N MET A 193 -9.82 -5.10 2.15
CA MET A 193 -8.93 -4.74 3.26
C MET A 193 -7.62 -4.09 2.77
N TYR A 194 -7.03 -4.58 1.68
CA TYR A 194 -5.83 -4.01 1.08
C TYR A 194 -6.12 -2.63 0.48
N GLN A 195 -7.23 -2.48 -0.27
CA GLN A 195 -7.61 -1.16 -0.77
C GLN A 195 -7.95 -0.20 0.37
N GLY A 196 -8.68 -0.68 1.38
CA GLY A 196 -9.05 0.12 2.54
C GLY A 196 -7.82 0.65 3.28
N SER A 197 -6.83 -0.21 3.52
CA SER A 197 -5.56 0.19 4.12
C SER A 197 -4.81 1.20 3.24
N THR A 198 -4.68 1.00 1.92
CA THR A 198 -4.08 2.01 1.02
C THR A 198 -4.78 3.36 1.14
N LEU A 199 -6.12 3.36 1.16
CA LEU A 199 -6.91 4.59 1.30
C LEU A 199 -6.71 5.26 2.66
N SER A 200 -6.54 4.49 3.74
CA SER A 200 -6.20 5.02 5.05
C SER A 200 -4.82 5.70 5.03
N PHE A 201 -3.80 5.10 4.41
CA PHE A 201 -2.48 5.73 4.28
C PHE A 201 -2.52 7.01 3.44
N LEU A 202 -3.19 6.95 2.29
CA LEU A 202 -3.36 8.11 1.40
C LEU A 202 -4.16 9.22 2.10
N GLY A 203 -5.25 8.86 2.76
CA GLY A 203 -6.09 9.78 3.51
C GLY A 203 -5.30 10.50 4.60
N THR A 204 -4.55 9.75 5.43
CA THR A 204 -3.68 10.33 6.46
C THR A 204 -2.61 11.25 5.87
N ALA A 205 -1.98 10.86 4.75
CA ALA A 205 -0.98 11.71 4.08
C ALA A 205 -1.55 13.07 3.65
N LEU A 206 -2.78 13.08 3.12
CA LEU A 206 -3.49 14.30 2.72
C LEU A 206 -3.97 15.11 3.93
N ILE A 207 -4.44 14.46 5.00
CA ILE A 207 -4.83 15.14 6.24
C ILE A 207 -3.66 15.91 6.86
N TYR A 208 -2.49 15.28 6.88
CA TYR A 208 -1.26 15.89 7.40
C TYR A 208 -0.60 16.85 6.40
N GLY A 209 -0.95 16.78 5.12
CA GLY A 209 -0.40 17.61 4.05
C GLY A 209 1.08 17.34 3.79
N LYS A 210 1.50 16.06 3.83
CA LYS A 210 2.92 15.67 3.74
C LYS A 210 3.20 14.83 2.50
N SER A 211 4.18 15.28 1.71
CA SER A 211 4.61 14.60 0.48
C SER A 211 5.25 13.24 0.75
N ALA A 212 5.99 13.11 1.85
CA ALA A 212 6.50 11.83 2.34
C ALA A 212 5.37 10.82 2.60
N GLY A 213 4.20 11.30 3.05
CA GLY A 213 3.02 10.46 3.24
C GLY A 213 2.48 9.87 1.94
N LEU A 214 2.49 10.66 0.85
CA LEU A 214 2.09 10.20 -0.48
C LEU A 214 3.01 9.10 -1.00
N LEU A 215 4.32 9.25 -0.78
CA LEU A 215 5.31 8.23 -1.09
C LEU A 215 5.00 6.93 -0.33
N VAL A 216 4.77 7.00 0.97
CA VAL A 216 4.45 5.81 1.78
C VAL A 216 3.15 5.15 1.30
N ALA A 217 2.09 5.93 1.03
CA ALA A 217 0.83 5.40 0.51
C ALA A 217 1.02 4.68 -0.84
N PHE A 218 1.82 5.25 -1.74
CA PHE A 218 2.20 4.61 -3.01
C PHE A 218 2.98 3.31 -2.79
N MET A 219 3.92 3.29 -1.84
CA MET A 219 4.66 2.08 -1.48
C MET A 219 3.75 1.01 -0.89
N VAL A 220 2.80 1.37 -0.04
CA VAL A 220 1.78 0.46 0.50
C VAL A 220 1.00 -0.21 -0.63
N GLN A 221 0.47 0.58 -1.57
CA GLN A 221 -0.26 0.04 -2.73
C GLN A 221 0.61 -0.90 -3.58
N THR A 222 1.88 -0.53 -3.79
CA THR A 222 2.82 -1.33 -4.56
C THR A 222 3.10 -2.67 -3.88
N MET A 223 3.41 -2.65 -2.59
CA MET A 223 3.71 -3.85 -1.81
C MET A 223 2.50 -4.77 -1.68
N TYR A 224 1.30 -4.21 -1.54
CA TYR A 224 0.06 -4.98 -1.53
C TYR A 224 -0.22 -5.66 -2.87
N ASN A 225 -0.02 -4.96 -3.99
CA ASN A 225 -0.13 -5.59 -5.32
C ASN A 225 0.87 -6.74 -5.51
N LEU A 226 2.09 -6.61 -4.98
CA LEU A 226 3.08 -7.69 -5.02
C LEU A 226 2.69 -8.87 -4.13
N ALA A 227 2.20 -8.60 -2.92
CA ALA A 227 1.73 -9.63 -2.00
C ALA A 227 0.57 -10.42 -2.60
N LEU A 228 -0.43 -9.73 -3.16
CA LEU A 228 -1.61 -10.36 -3.79
C LEU A 228 -1.23 -11.28 -4.95
N LYS A 229 -0.27 -10.88 -5.80
CA LYS A 229 0.23 -11.73 -6.90
C LYS A 229 0.80 -13.07 -6.43
N LEU A 230 1.30 -13.13 -5.20
CA LEU A 230 1.80 -14.36 -4.60
C LEU A 230 0.69 -15.11 -3.86
N GLU A 231 -0.10 -14.39 -3.08
CA GLU A 231 -1.11 -14.91 -2.16
C GLU A 231 -2.30 -15.53 -2.89
N GLU A 232 -2.93 -14.80 -3.83
CA GLU A 232 -4.18 -15.23 -4.47
C GLU A 232 -4.06 -16.60 -5.18
N PRO A 233 -3.01 -16.88 -5.99
CA PRO A 233 -2.88 -18.19 -6.62
C PRO A 233 -2.67 -19.30 -5.59
N PHE A 234 -2.03 -19.01 -4.47
CA PHE A 234 -1.75 -20.01 -3.44
C PHE A 234 -3.01 -20.34 -2.63
N THR A 235 -3.74 -19.33 -2.19
CA THR A 235 -5.05 -19.52 -1.54
C THR A 235 -6.00 -20.27 -2.46
N ALA A 236 -6.08 -19.91 -3.75
CA ALA A 236 -6.91 -20.65 -4.71
C ALA A 236 -6.53 -22.15 -4.79
N GLN A 237 -5.23 -22.48 -4.78
CA GLN A 237 -4.77 -23.87 -4.76
C GLN A 237 -5.16 -24.61 -3.47
N ILE A 238 -5.11 -23.95 -2.30
CA ILE A 238 -5.54 -24.56 -1.03
C ILE A 238 -7.02 -24.93 -1.10
N TYR A 239 -7.87 -24.02 -1.56
CA TYR A 239 -9.31 -24.24 -1.66
C TYR A 239 -9.66 -25.29 -2.73
N ALA A 240 -8.97 -25.30 -3.87
CA ALA A 240 -9.15 -26.34 -4.90
C ALA A 240 -8.86 -27.76 -4.35
N LYS A 241 -7.74 -27.92 -3.63
CA LYS A 241 -7.39 -29.20 -2.99
C LYS A 241 -8.43 -29.65 -1.97
N ARG A 242 -9.01 -28.71 -1.21
CA ARG A 242 -10.10 -29.01 -0.27
C ARG A 242 -11.32 -29.53 -1.00
N ASP A 243 -11.72 -28.88 -2.09
CA ASP A 243 -12.93 -29.24 -2.84
C ASP A 243 -12.78 -30.62 -3.52
N GLU A 244 -11.60 -30.92 -4.06
CA GLU A 244 -11.25 -32.26 -4.55
C GLU A 244 -11.30 -33.33 -3.44
N ALA A 245 -10.84 -33.00 -2.23
CA ALA A 245 -10.90 -33.93 -1.11
C ALA A 245 -12.33 -34.15 -0.60
N LYS A 246 -13.19 -33.12 -0.67
CA LYS A 246 -14.62 -33.24 -0.32
C LYS A 246 -15.37 -34.09 -1.36
N SER A 247 -15.13 -33.90 -2.66
CA SER A 247 -15.80 -34.68 -3.71
C SER A 247 -15.44 -36.17 -3.64
N LYS A 248 -14.17 -36.51 -3.39
CA LYS A 248 -13.71 -37.90 -3.21
C LYS A 248 -14.31 -38.62 -2.00
N LYS A 249 -14.73 -37.88 -0.96
CA LYS A 249 -15.40 -38.46 0.22
C LYS A 249 -16.91 -38.65 0.03
N SER A 250 -17.50 -37.99 -0.98
CA SER A 250 -18.93 -38.04 -1.29
C SER A 250 -19.28 -39.09 -2.34
N ASN A 251 -18.26 -39.68 -3.00
CA ASN A 251 -18.38 -40.83 -3.91
C ASN A 251 -17.97 -42.11 -3.18
#